data_AF-A0A7X0RRS8-F1
#
_entry.id   AF-A0A7X0RRS8-F1
#
_cell.length_a   1.000
_cell.length_b   1.000
_cell.length_c   1.000
_cell.angle_alpha   90.00
_cell.angle_beta   90.00
_cell.angle_gamma   90.00
#
_symmetry.space_group_name_H-M   'P 1'
#
loop_
_entity.id
_entity.type
_entity.pdbx_description
1 polymer ?
#
loop_
_entity_poly.entity_id
_entity_poly.type
_entity_poly.pdbx_seq_one_letter_code
_entity_poly.pdbx_strand_id
1 'polypeptide(L)'
;MRKRARAFIGLIAAAAMAIAPFAAYAEGGTQDAAAREVAPIQASTSAELAANLGVLKGDGGGVTDAYLDKRATRLQSAILYLRLLGKEAEALGESGTDSFADASAVGVSGKPILAYLKAHPELGWQGTTGGRFDPNAPITAQQLYKVMLEALGYASASDFAYADTLAFASGQGLRRIAGVGELTNRDLGVALVEALQAKPKGGEDTLARKLEKAGALAPDRTAGLTASRIDASRAADGTTFLTDGEGRALYLFTKDTVSLEACLDGCLANWPVFSADKLIVADGLAAKDFGVHVRADGTKQVTYRGWPLYYFVKDKPGDTFGEGVGGVWYLIKKPFYTTSIGTDAKLGNYLTDTQGRTLYYFDKDPSGSSVCSGACLANWPAFHADAATVPSGLKPSDFGEIVREDGAKQSTFKGYPLYYFAKDAERGDTYGQGIGGVWFVIDPAKFDGTTAGRASS
;
A
#
# COMPACT_ATOMS: atom_id res chain seq x y z
N MET A 1 -91.82 36.93 31.54
CA MET A 1 -90.72 37.86 31.87
C MET A 1 -90.02 37.40 33.14
N ARG A 2 -88.69 37.53 33.17
CA ARG A 2 -87.72 37.22 34.26
C ARG A 2 -87.30 35.75 34.45
N LYS A 3 -85.99 35.56 34.19
CA LYS A 3 -85.13 34.40 34.42
C LYS A 3 -84.81 34.20 35.90
N ARG A 4 -84.37 32.96 36.22
CA ARG A 4 -83.45 32.47 37.29
C ARG A 4 -84.11 31.29 38.03
N ALA A 5 -83.46 30.20 38.38
CA ALA A 5 -82.13 29.65 38.11
C ALA A 5 -82.21 28.16 38.54
N ARG A 6 -81.56 27.23 37.83
CA ARG A 6 -81.20 25.93 38.41
C ARG A 6 -79.81 25.55 37.94
N ALA A 7 -78.93 25.40 38.92
CA ALA A 7 -77.56 24.95 38.79
C ALA A 7 -77.54 23.46 38.41
N PHE A 8 -76.63 23.08 37.52
CA PHE A 8 -76.15 21.72 37.38
C PHE A 8 -74.62 21.77 37.35
N ILE A 9 -74.03 21.01 38.25
CA ILE A 9 -72.59 20.80 38.41
C ILE A 9 -72.14 19.91 37.24
N GLY A 10 -71.31 20.46 36.36
CA GLY A 10 -70.66 19.73 35.26
C GLY A 10 -69.17 19.59 35.54
N LEU A 11 -68.72 18.34 35.66
CA LEU A 11 -67.33 17.92 35.79
C LEU A 11 -66.55 18.32 34.51
N ILE A 12 -65.49 19.13 34.64
CA ILE A 12 -64.58 19.41 33.53
C ILE A 12 -63.53 18.29 33.48
N ALA A 13 -63.61 17.45 32.45
CA ALA A 13 -62.53 16.54 32.09
C ALA A 13 -61.43 17.32 31.36
N ALA A 14 -60.20 17.30 31.90
CA ALA A 14 -59.03 17.84 31.25
C ALA A 14 -58.61 16.94 30.08
N ALA A 15 -58.67 17.46 28.85
CA ALA A 15 -58.07 16.81 27.68
C ALA A 15 -56.61 17.27 27.54
N ALA A 16 -55.68 16.41 27.93
CA ALA A 16 -54.27 16.53 27.58
C ALA A 16 -54.08 16.05 26.14
N MET A 17 -53.78 16.97 25.21
CA MET A 17 -53.34 16.63 23.86
C MET A 17 -51.87 16.19 23.93
N ALA A 18 -51.64 14.88 23.87
CA ALA A 18 -50.32 14.32 23.68
C ALA A 18 -49.91 14.47 22.21
N ILE A 19 -48.80 15.15 21.97
CA ILE A 19 -48.12 15.22 20.68
C ILE A 19 -47.49 13.85 20.42
N ALA A 20 -47.99 13.13 19.43
CA ALA A 20 -47.33 11.92 18.93
C ALA A 20 -46.08 12.31 18.12
N PRO A 21 -44.94 11.62 18.29
CA PRO A 21 -43.80 11.82 17.41
C PRO A 21 -44.11 11.24 16.03
N PHE A 22 -43.91 12.05 14.99
CA PHE A 22 -43.91 11.62 13.60
C PHE A 22 -42.72 10.67 13.38
N ALA A 23 -43.00 9.36 13.43
CA ALA A 23 -42.16 8.33 12.85
C ALA A 23 -42.80 7.88 11.53
N ALA A 24 -42.10 8.08 10.41
CA ALA A 24 -42.06 7.19 9.24
C ALA A 24 -41.56 7.96 8.00
N TYR A 25 -40.24 7.97 7.79
CA TYR A 25 -39.71 7.68 6.46
C TYR A 25 -38.32 7.07 6.62
N ALA A 26 -38.32 5.78 6.91
CA ALA A 26 -37.15 4.92 6.86
C ALA A 26 -37.56 3.64 6.12
N GLU A 27 -37.59 3.73 4.80
CA GLU A 27 -37.43 2.56 3.94
C GLU A 27 -36.29 2.86 2.96
N GLY A 28 -35.07 2.81 3.49
CA GLY A 28 -33.83 2.59 2.75
C GLY A 28 -33.30 1.24 3.18
N GLY A 29 -33.17 0.31 2.23
CA GLY A 29 -33.15 -1.12 2.46
C GLY A 29 -32.06 -1.67 3.37
N THR A 30 -32.38 -2.77 4.03
CA THR A 30 -31.48 -3.66 4.77
C THR A 30 -30.65 -4.57 3.84
N GLN A 31 -30.24 -4.08 2.68
CA GLN A 31 -29.23 -4.76 1.86
C GLN A 31 -27.88 -4.09 2.13
N ASP A 32 -26.82 -4.90 2.31
CA ASP A 32 -25.41 -4.51 2.25
C ASP A 32 -24.65 -4.01 3.50
N ALA A 33 -24.99 -4.45 4.71
CA ALA A 33 -24.03 -4.36 5.82
C ALA A 33 -22.85 -5.36 5.64
N ALA A 34 -23.10 -6.54 5.04
CA ALA A 34 -22.08 -7.58 4.82
C ALA A 34 -21.19 -7.32 3.59
N ALA A 35 -21.64 -6.51 2.61
CA ALA A 35 -20.92 -6.26 1.35
C ALA A 35 -19.78 -5.22 1.47
N ARG A 36 -19.49 -4.77 2.70
CA ARG A 36 -18.54 -3.68 2.98
C ARG A 36 -17.44 -4.06 3.97
N GLU A 37 -17.41 -5.31 4.45
CA GLU A 37 -16.49 -5.74 5.48
C GLU A 37 -15.12 -6.12 4.90
N VAL A 38 -14.10 -5.36 5.28
CA VAL A 38 -12.70 -5.65 4.95
C VAL A 38 -12.07 -6.35 6.14
N ALA A 39 -11.68 -7.62 5.96
CA ALA A 39 -10.95 -8.37 6.97
C ALA A 39 -9.45 -8.06 6.90
N PRO A 40 -8.70 -8.14 8.01
CA PRO A 40 -7.23 -8.08 7.97
C PRO A 40 -6.67 -9.22 7.12
N ILE A 41 -5.67 -8.93 6.27
CA ILE A 41 -4.92 -9.94 5.53
C ILE A 41 -3.60 -10.23 6.25
N GLN A 42 -3.17 -11.50 6.28
CA GLN A 42 -1.87 -11.85 6.82
C GLN A 42 -0.78 -11.31 5.90
N ALA A 43 0.07 -10.43 6.42
CA ALA A 43 1.19 -9.83 5.71
C ALA A 43 2.50 -10.00 6.51
N SER A 44 3.60 -10.23 5.80
CA SER A 44 4.95 -10.32 6.37
C SER A 44 5.94 -9.51 5.55
N THR A 45 7.06 -9.13 6.16
CA THR A 45 8.20 -8.53 5.45
C THR A 45 9.15 -9.60 4.93
N SER A 46 9.98 -9.25 3.95
CA SER A 46 11.04 -10.16 3.48
C SER A 46 12.05 -10.49 4.59
N ALA A 47 12.32 -9.56 5.50
CA ALA A 47 13.21 -9.77 6.64
C ALA A 47 12.66 -10.82 7.63
N GLU A 48 11.37 -10.74 7.96
CA GLU A 48 10.69 -11.72 8.81
C GLU A 48 10.73 -13.13 8.19
N LEU A 49 10.48 -13.22 6.88
CA LEU A 49 10.56 -14.50 6.17
C LEU A 49 11.99 -15.04 6.13
N ALA A 50 12.98 -14.19 5.84
CA ALA A 50 14.39 -14.57 5.86
C ALA A 50 14.86 -15.05 7.25
N ALA A 51 14.34 -14.43 8.32
CA ALA A 51 14.59 -14.84 9.69
C ALA A 51 13.91 -16.18 10.01
N ASN A 52 12.65 -16.35 9.61
CA ASN A 52 11.91 -17.60 9.79
C ASN A 52 12.55 -18.76 9.03
N LEU A 53 13.17 -18.51 7.87
CA LEU A 53 13.99 -19.49 7.13
C LEU A 53 15.33 -19.80 7.82
N GLY A 54 15.77 -18.95 8.76
CA GLY A 54 17.04 -19.09 9.47
C GLY A 54 18.22 -18.66 8.62
N VAL A 55 17.96 -18.06 7.46
CA VAL A 55 18.97 -17.56 6.54
C VAL A 55 19.45 -16.18 7.00
N LEU A 56 18.58 -15.35 7.56
CA LEU A 56 18.96 -14.11 8.25
C LEU A 56 18.94 -14.34 9.76
N LYS A 57 20.11 -14.48 10.39
CA LYS A 57 20.22 -14.86 11.81
C LYS A 57 20.24 -13.67 12.78
N GLY A 58 20.51 -12.46 12.29
CA GLY A 58 20.65 -11.28 13.15
C GLY A 58 21.99 -11.21 13.85
N ASP A 59 22.05 -10.41 14.92
CA ASP A 59 23.17 -10.36 15.86
C ASP A 59 22.79 -10.98 17.21
N GLY A 60 23.51 -10.66 18.30
CA GLY A 60 23.21 -11.19 19.63
C GLY A 60 21.79 -10.91 20.15
N GLY A 61 21.06 -9.96 19.55
CA GLY A 61 19.65 -9.69 19.82
C GLY A 61 18.67 -10.32 18.81
N GLY A 62 19.16 -11.11 17.85
CA GLY A 62 18.37 -11.62 16.73
C GLY A 62 18.15 -10.58 15.63
N VAL A 63 17.08 -10.75 14.86
CA VAL A 63 16.75 -9.86 13.72
C VAL A 63 15.90 -8.71 14.24
N THR A 64 16.55 -7.68 14.75
CA THR A 64 15.93 -6.43 15.23
C THR A 64 15.95 -5.35 14.16
N ASP A 65 15.14 -4.29 14.28
CA ASP A 65 15.20 -3.14 13.36
C ASP A 65 16.60 -2.49 13.36
N ALA A 66 17.22 -2.35 14.53
CA ALA A 66 18.59 -1.85 14.63
C ALA A 66 19.62 -2.73 13.91
N TYR A 67 19.40 -4.06 13.86
CA TYR A 67 20.22 -4.95 13.04
C TYR A 67 19.90 -4.78 11.55
N LEU A 68 18.62 -4.68 11.19
CA LEU A 68 18.15 -4.56 9.81
C LEU A 68 18.65 -3.28 9.14
N ASP A 69 18.79 -2.20 9.90
CA ASP A 69 19.26 -0.90 9.42
C ASP A 69 20.79 -0.79 9.30
N LYS A 70 21.54 -1.81 9.73
CA LYS A 70 22.99 -1.85 9.53
C LYS A 70 23.30 -2.06 8.05
N ARG A 71 24.29 -1.31 7.57
CA ARG A 71 24.87 -1.46 6.24
C ARG A 71 25.35 -2.89 6.00
N ALA A 72 24.96 -3.47 4.87
CA ALA A 72 25.35 -4.80 4.47
C ALA A 72 26.74 -4.82 3.82
N THR A 73 27.55 -5.82 4.16
CA THR A 73 28.89 -6.01 3.58
C THR A 73 28.91 -7.15 2.56
N ARG A 74 29.95 -7.18 1.73
CA ARG A 74 30.21 -8.27 0.77
C ARG A 74 30.34 -9.63 1.46
N LEU A 75 31.10 -9.72 2.55
CA LEU A 75 31.25 -10.99 3.28
C LEU A 75 29.94 -11.47 3.91
N GLN A 76 29.18 -10.57 4.53
CA GLN A 76 27.90 -10.93 5.13
C GLN A 76 26.92 -11.48 4.09
N SER A 77 26.90 -10.86 2.90
CA SER A 77 26.08 -11.30 1.78
C SER A 77 26.52 -12.68 1.27
N ALA A 78 27.82 -12.96 1.23
CA ALA A 78 28.34 -14.27 0.84
C ALA A 78 28.03 -15.36 1.84
N ILE A 79 28.11 -15.06 3.15
CA ILE A 79 27.70 -15.99 4.20
C ILE A 79 26.20 -16.31 4.09
N LEU A 80 25.38 -15.29 3.86
CA LEU A 80 23.94 -15.46 3.67
C LEU A 80 23.62 -16.31 2.43
N TYR A 81 24.31 -16.06 1.33
CA TYR A 81 24.23 -16.85 0.10
C TYR A 81 24.64 -18.32 0.31
N LEU A 82 25.76 -18.58 0.99
CA LEU A 82 26.18 -19.95 1.30
C LEU A 82 25.16 -20.66 2.20
N ARG A 83 24.60 -19.94 3.19
CA ARG A 83 23.57 -20.47 4.08
C ARG A 83 22.29 -20.83 3.33
N LEU A 84 21.86 -19.98 2.40
CA LEU A 84 20.74 -20.27 1.49
C LEU A 84 20.95 -21.58 0.73
N LEU A 85 22.17 -21.81 0.25
CA LEU A 85 22.51 -23.02 -0.52
C LEU A 85 22.83 -24.25 0.35
N GLY A 86 22.73 -24.15 1.68
CA GLY A 86 23.09 -25.23 2.61
C GLY A 86 24.60 -25.49 2.71
N LYS A 87 25.44 -24.56 2.23
CA LYS A 87 26.90 -24.69 2.14
C LYS A 87 27.67 -23.98 3.26
N GLU A 88 26.98 -23.28 4.17
CA GLU A 88 27.64 -22.54 5.26
C GLU A 88 28.52 -23.45 6.13
N ALA A 89 28.04 -24.63 6.52
CA ALA A 89 28.80 -25.53 7.37
C ALA A 89 30.05 -26.09 6.68
N GLU A 90 29.93 -26.44 5.40
CA GLU A 90 31.03 -26.87 4.53
C GLU A 90 32.10 -25.76 4.44
N ALA A 91 31.66 -24.54 4.15
CA ALA A 91 32.54 -23.38 4.03
C ALA A 91 33.23 -22.99 5.34
N LEU A 92 32.58 -23.17 6.49
CA LEU A 92 33.19 -22.95 7.81
C LEU A 92 34.23 -24.02 8.17
N GLY A 93 34.12 -25.22 7.59
CA GLY A 93 35.06 -26.31 7.76
C GLY A 93 36.25 -26.28 6.81
N GLU A 94 36.31 -25.31 5.89
CA GLU A 94 37.39 -25.16 4.92
C GLU A 94 38.74 -24.96 5.63
N SER A 95 39.75 -25.72 5.20
CA SER A 95 41.09 -25.75 5.80
C SER A 95 42.19 -25.37 4.82
N GLY A 96 41.84 -25.10 3.56
CA GLY A 96 42.75 -24.62 2.53
C GLY A 96 43.47 -23.33 2.93
N THR A 97 44.76 -23.26 2.62
CA THR A 97 45.59 -22.08 2.87
C THR A 97 45.53 -21.06 1.73
N ASP A 98 45.04 -21.47 0.54
CA ASP A 98 44.86 -20.56 -0.58
C ASP A 98 43.58 -19.72 -0.39
N SER A 99 43.73 -18.40 -0.39
CA SER A 99 42.62 -17.47 -0.14
C SER A 99 42.84 -16.14 -0.85
N PHE A 100 41.89 -15.23 -0.73
CA PHE A 100 42.00 -13.87 -1.26
C PHE A 100 43.12 -13.09 -0.53
N ALA A 101 43.76 -12.16 -1.24
CA ALA A 101 44.92 -11.43 -0.74
C ALA A 101 44.65 -10.63 0.55
N ASP A 102 43.39 -10.29 0.81
CA ASP A 102 42.91 -9.53 1.96
C ASP A 102 42.16 -10.40 2.98
N ALA A 103 42.38 -11.73 2.99
CA ALA A 103 41.78 -12.63 3.97
C ALA A 103 42.18 -12.35 5.44
N SER A 104 43.22 -11.55 5.66
CA SER A 104 43.58 -11.05 7.00
C SER A 104 42.62 -9.97 7.53
N ALA A 105 41.79 -9.36 6.68
CA ALA A 105 40.83 -8.32 7.04
C ALA A 105 39.58 -8.83 7.75
N VAL A 106 39.45 -10.15 7.93
CA VAL A 106 38.29 -10.80 8.56
C VAL A 106 38.68 -11.58 9.80
N GLY A 107 37.71 -11.78 10.70
CA GLY A 107 37.87 -12.60 11.89
C GLY A 107 38.08 -14.08 11.57
N VAL A 108 38.37 -14.87 12.60
CA VAL A 108 38.69 -16.31 12.50
C VAL A 108 37.63 -17.09 11.71
N SER A 109 36.35 -16.80 11.93
CA SER A 109 35.24 -17.45 11.23
C SER A 109 35.06 -17.02 9.77
N GLY A 110 35.61 -15.87 9.36
CA GLY A 110 35.50 -15.38 7.98
C GLY A 110 36.59 -15.93 7.05
N LYS A 111 37.75 -16.28 7.59
CA LYS A 111 38.86 -16.84 6.79
C LYS A 111 38.50 -18.12 6.02
N PRO A 112 37.89 -19.15 6.65
CA PRO A 112 37.52 -20.36 5.92
C PRO A 112 36.47 -20.08 4.84
N ILE A 113 35.52 -19.16 5.09
CA ILE A 113 34.54 -18.71 4.09
C ILE A 113 35.24 -18.12 2.85
N LEU A 114 36.23 -17.24 3.05
CA LEU A 114 36.96 -16.64 1.92
C LEU A 114 37.78 -17.66 1.13
N ALA A 115 38.42 -18.61 1.81
CA ALA A 115 39.12 -19.72 1.15
C ALA A 115 38.14 -20.58 0.34
N TYR A 116 36.99 -20.92 0.92
CA TYR A 116 35.96 -21.72 0.26
C TYR A 116 35.44 -21.02 -1.00
N LEU A 117 35.07 -19.74 -0.91
CA LEU A 117 34.60 -18.97 -2.07
C LEU A 117 35.67 -18.88 -3.18
N LYS A 118 36.96 -18.82 -2.83
CA LYS A 118 38.04 -18.84 -3.82
C LYS A 118 38.18 -20.20 -4.51
N ALA A 119 38.01 -21.28 -3.76
CA ALA A 119 38.06 -22.64 -4.28
C ALA A 119 36.83 -22.99 -5.14
N HIS A 120 35.71 -22.27 -4.95
CA HIS A 120 34.42 -22.51 -5.59
C HIS A 120 33.95 -21.33 -6.46
N PRO A 121 34.68 -20.98 -7.56
CA PRO A 121 34.31 -19.87 -8.42
C PRO A 121 32.95 -20.04 -9.12
N GLU A 122 32.45 -21.27 -9.24
CA GLU A 122 31.10 -21.58 -9.74
C GLU A 122 29.98 -21.04 -8.86
N LEU A 123 30.27 -20.71 -7.60
CA LEU A 123 29.33 -20.02 -6.71
C LEU A 123 29.18 -18.54 -7.06
N GLY A 124 29.99 -18.04 -8.00
CA GLY A 124 29.81 -16.72 -8.58
C GLY A 124 30.44 -15.56 -7.81
N TRP A 125 31.02 -15.84 -6.65
CA TRP A 125 31.74 -14.86 -5.86
C TRP A 125 33.14 -14.65 -6.44
N GLN A 126 33.29 -13.56 -7.20
CA GLN A 126 34.56 -13.20 -7.82
C GLN A 126 35.32 -12.16 -6.98
N GLY A 127 36.64 -12.26 -7.02
CA GLY A 127 37.55 -11.27 -6.45
C GLY A 127 37.59 -9.97 -7.27
N THR A 128 38.11 -8.93 -6.63
CA THR A 128 38.39 -7.62 -7.24
C THR A 128 39.86 -7.54 -7.68
N THR A 129 40.27 -6.39 -8.20
CA THR A 129 41.63 -6.13 -8.67
C THR A 129 42.68 -6.48 -7.61
N GLY A 130 43.75 -7.17 -8.03
CA GLY A 130 44.82 -7.60 -7.13
C GLY A 130 44.50 -8.86 -6.31
N GLY A 131 43.50 -9.65 -6.70
CA GLY A 131 43.17 -10.93 -6.04
C GLY A 131 42.51 -10.76 -4.68
N ARG A 132 41.87 -9.61 -4.45
CA ARG A 132 41.17 -9.26 -3.20
C ARG A 132 39.71 -9.69 -3.25
N PHE A 133 39.04 -9.75 -2.11
CA PHE A 133 37.59 -9.94 -2.02
C PHE A 133 36.85 -8.67 -1.57
N ASP A 134 37.52 -7.81 -0.80
CA ASP A 134 37.00 -6.63 -0.12
C ASP A 134 35.84 -6.95 0.85
N PRO A 135 36.07 -7.79 1.88
CA PRO A 135 35.02 -8.40 2.70
C PRO A 135 34.18 -7.40 3.49
N ASN A 136 34.78 -6.29 3.91
CA ASN A 136 34.12 -5.24 4.70
C ASN A 136 33.52 -4.13 3.83
N ALA A 137 33.72 -4.16 2.51
CA ALA A 137 33.14 -3.17 1.62
C ALA A 137 31.62 -3.32 1.55
N PRO A 138 30.87 -2.23 1.35
CA PRO A 138 29.44 -2.29 1.10
C PRO A 138 29.15 -3.14 -0.14
N ILE A 139 28.14 -4.00 -0.06
CA ILE A 139 27.65 -4.70 -1.26
C ILE A 139 26.68 -3.79 -2.03
N THR A 140 26.74 -3.83 -3.36
CA THR A 140 25.80 -3.10 -4.22
C THR A 140 24.63 -4.01 -4.65
N ALA A 141 23.50 -3.40 -5.02
CA ALA A 141 22.36 -4.09 -5.63
C ALA A 141 22.79 -4.98 -6.81
N GLN A 142 23.65 -4.44 -7.68
CA GLN A 142 24.17 -5.15 -8.84
C GLN A 142 24.97 -6.39 -8.44
N GLN A 143 25.87 -6.29 -7.45
CA GLN A 143 26.65 -7.42 -6.98
C GLN A 143 25.77 -8.50 -6.33
N LEU A 144 24.81 -8.08 -5.51
CA LEU A 144 23.91 -9.00 -4.82
C LEU A 144 22.97 -9.73 -5.79
N TYR A 145 22.32 -9.01 -6.71
CA TYR A 145 21.47 -9.66 -7.71
C TYR A 145 22.26 -10.52 -8.69
N LYS A 146 23.50 -10.16 -9.01
CA LYS A 146 24.36 -11.02 -9.83
C LYS A 146 24.52 -12.41 -9.19
N VAL A 147 24.83 -12.49 -7.90
CA VAL A 147 25.00 -13.79 -7.22
C VAL A 147 23.66 -14.50 -6.99
N MET A 148 22.57 -13.76 -6.77
CA MET A 148 21.23 -14.39 -6.68
C MET A 148 20.80 -15.01 -8.02
N LEU A 149 21.15 -14.38 -9.14
CA LEU A 149 20.95 -14.95 -10.47
C LEU A 149 21.77 -16.23 -10.68
N GLU A 150 22.97 -16.32 -10.09
CA GLU A 150 23.78 -17.54 -10.12
C GLU A 150 23.19 -18.67 -9.29
N ALA A 151 22.57 -18.38 -8.13
CA ALA A 151 21.76 -19.38 -7.42
C ALA A 151 20.56 -19.87 -8.26
N LEU A 152 20.03 -19.00 -9.13
CA LEU A 152 19.00 -19.35 -10.11
C LEU A 152 19.55 -20.06 -11.35
N GLY A 153 20.87 -20.26 -11.46
CA GLY A 153 21.52 -20.96 -12.56
C GLY A 153 21.78 -20.10 -13.81
N TYR A 154 21.65 -18.78 -13.71
CA TYR A 154 22.08 -17.85 -14.75
C TYR A 154 23.53 -17.44 -14.52
N ALA A 155 24.32 -17.33 -15.59
CA ALA A 155 25.73 -16.95 -15.49
C ALA A 155 26.00 -15.59 -16.15
N SER A 156 26.67 -14.71 -15.42
CA SER A 156 27.21 -13.46 -15.99
C SER A 156 28.20 -13.78 -17.11
N ALA A 157 28.21 -12.96 -18.16
CA ALA A 157 28.94 -13.13 -19.43
C ALA A 157 28.45 -14.27 -20.35
N SER A 158 27.54 -15.14 -19.89
CA SER A 158 26.87 -16.13 -20.75
C SER A 158 25.42 -15.75 -21.02
N ASP A 159 24.65 -15.44 -19.97
CA ASP A 159 23.22 -15.15 -20.06
C ASP A 159 22.92 -13.65 -20.09
N PHE A 160 23.78 -12.86 -19.44
CA PHE A 160 23.70 -11.40 -19.39
C PHE A 160 25.09 -10.78 -19.20
N ALA A 161 25.29 -9.56 -19.71
CA ALA A 161 26.49 -8.80 -19.41
C ALA A 161 26.42 -8.26 -17.98
N TYR A 162 27.55 -8.16 -17.27
CA TYR A 162 27.57 -7.66 -15.89
C TYR A 162 26.93 -6.26 -15.77
N ALA A 163 27.14 -5.39 -16.75
CA ALA A 163 26.52 -4.06 -16.80
C ALA A 163 24.97 -4.10 -16.82
N ASP A 164 24.39 -5.17 -17.36
CA ASP A 164 22.95 -5.34 -17.53
C ASP A 164 22.30 -6.15 -16.40
N THR A 165 23.06 -6.50 -15.35
CA THR A 165 22.59 -7.37 -14.25
C THR A 165 21.24 -6.93 -13.68
N LEU A 166 21.06 -5.64 -13.40
CA LEU A 166 19.82 -5.15 -12.77
C LEU A 166 18.62 -5.28 -13.72
N ALA A 167 18.81 -5.00 -15.01
CA ALA A 167 17.77 -5.15 -16.02
C ALA A 167 17.39 -6.62 -16.20
N PHE A 168 18.39 -7.51 -16.26
CA PHE A 168 18.17 -8.95 -16.37
C PHE A 168 17.48 -9.52 -15.11
N ALA A 169 17.94 -9.12 -13.91
CA ALA A 169 17.37 -9.51 -12.62
C ALA A 169 15.88 -9.12 -12.53
N SER A 170 15.54 -7.91 -12.98
CA SER A 170 14.15 -7.45 -13.00
C SER A 170 13.24 -8.38 -13.83
N GLY A 171 13.74 -8.84 -14.98
CA GLY A 171 13.05 -9.82 -15.83
C GLY A 171 12.87 -11.20 -15.18
N GLN A 172 13.64 -11.52 -14.14
CA GLN A 172 13.50 -12.76 -13.34
C GLN A 172 12.74 -12.53 -12.01
N GLY A 173 12.18 -11.34 -11.80
CA GLY A 173 11.42 -11.01 -10.59
C GLY A 173 12.23 -10.47 -9.41
N LEU A 174 13.52 -10.16 -9.62
CA LEU A 174 14.43 -9.58 -8.62
C LEU A 174 14.60 -8.09 -8.92
N ARG A 175 13.87 -7.21 -8.22
CA ARG A 175 13.81 -5.79 -8.58
C ARG A 175 13.81 -4.80 -7.42
N ARG A 176 13.32 -5.19 -6.24
CA ARG A 176 13.06 -4.26 -5.13
C ARG A 176 14.29 -3.46 -4.68
N ILE A 177 15.50 -4.02 -4.78
CA ILE A 177 16.73 -3.34 -4.33
C ILE A 177 17.47 -2.61 -5.45
N ALA A 178 17.01 -2.70 -6.70
CA ALA A 178 17.76 -2.20 -7.87
C ALA A 178 18.10 -0.71 -7.81
N GLY A 179 17.25 0.10 -7.16
CA GLY A 179 17.45 1.54 -6.96
C GLY A 179 17.98 1.93 -5.58
N VAL A 180 18.36 0.98 -4.73
CA VAL A 180 18.83 1.26 -3.37
C VAL A 180 20.31 1.63 -3.41
N GLY A 181 20.62 2.86 -2.98
CA GLY A 181 21.99 3.40 -3.04
C GLY A 181 22.96 2.73 -2.06
N GLU A 182 22.50 2.47 -0.84
CA GLU A 182 23.28 1.77 0.19
C GLU A 182 22.44 0.62 0.74
N LEU A 183 22.89 -0.61 0.50
CA LEU A 183 22.17 -1.78 0.99
C LEU A 183 22.37 -1.95 2.50
N THR A 184 21.27 -2.30 3.15
CA THR A 184 21.19 -2.67 4.56
C THR A 184 20.92 -4.18 4.68
N ASN A 185 20.93 -4.69 5.91
CA ASN A 185 20.59 -6.09 6.19
C ASN A 185 19.14 -6.43 5.82
N ARG A 186 18.25 -5.44 5.83
CA ARG A 186 16.89 -5.52 5.32
C ARG A 186 16.87 -5.89 3.84
N ASP A 187 17.67 -5.19 3.04
CA ASP A 187 17.77 -5.42 1.59
C ASP A 187 18.34 -6.80 1.25
N LEU A 188 19.21 -7.37 2.11
CA LEU A 188 19.65 -8.75 1.96
C LEU A 188 18.49 -9.75 2.07
N GLY A 189 17.59 -9.52 3.03
CA GLY A 189 16.36 -10.31 3.18
C GLY A 189 15.44 -10.17 1.97
N VAL A 190 15.33 -8.96 1.42
CA VAL A 190 14.58 -8.70 0.18
C VAL A 190 15.13 -9.50 -0.99
N ALA A 191 16.42 -9.36 -1.30
CA ALA A 191 17.05 -10.07 -2.42
C ALA A 191 16.92 -11.59 -2.30
N LEU A 192 17.07 -12.10 -1.07
CA LEU A 192 16.91 -13.51 -0.75
C LEU A 192 15.50 -14.01 -1.06
N VAL A 193 14.48 -13.33 -0.55
CA VAL A 193 13.08 -13.73 -0.73
C VAL A 193 12.68 -13.64 -2.20
N GLU A 194 13.11 -12.61 -2.92
CA GLU A 194 12.88 -12.52 -4.37
C GLU A 194 13.51 -13.70 -5.12
N ALA A 195 14.77 -14.04 -4.81
CA ALA A 195 15.44 -15.19 -5.42
C ALA A 195 14.74 -16.51 -5.09
N LEU A 196 14.28 -16.69 -3.84
CA LEU A 196 13.56 -17.89 -3.40
C LEU A 196 12.20 -18.06 -4.11
N GLN A 197 11.52 -16.96 -4.42
CA GLN A 197 10.25 -16.98 -5.17
C GLN A 197 10.45 -17.11 -6.68
N ALA A 198 11.63 -16.78 -7.21
CA ALA A 198 11.92 -16.87 -8.63
C ALA A 198 12.13 -18.33 -9.08
N LYS A 199 11.88 -18.57 -10.37
CA LYS A 199 12.14 -19.86 -11.02
C LYS A 199 13.59 -19.90 -11.52
N PRO A 200 14.37 -20.93 -11.18
CA PRO A 200 15.69 -21.14 -11.77
C PRO A 200 15.60 -21.32 -13.28
N LYS A 201 16.69 -21.02 -13.99
CA LYS A 201 16.82 -21.15 -15.44
C LYS A 201 16.37 -22.54 -15.93
N GLY A 202 15.35 -22.55 -16.79
CA GLY A 202 14.79 -23.79 -17.37
C GLY A 202 14.04 -24.69 -16.38
N GLY A 203 13.76 -24.20 -15.17
CA GLY A 203 13.00 -24.90 -14.14
C GLY A 203 11.55 -24.46 -14.06
N GLU A 204 10.67 -25.39 -13.70
CA GLU A 204 9.24 -25.12 -13.47
C GLU A 204 8.93 -24.68 -12.03
N ASP A 205 9.71 -25.20 -11.08
CA ASP A 205 9.60 -24.92 -9.65
C ASP A 205 10.38 -23.67 -9.24
N THR A 206 9.95 -23.02 -8.16
CA THR A 206 10.72 -21.92 -7.54
C THR A 206 12.03 -22.43 -6.93
N LEU A 207 12.99 -21.52 -6.72
CA LEU A 207 14.24 -21.86 -6.04
C LEU A 207 13.98 -22.42 -4.63
N ALA A 208 13.01 -21.86 -3.90
CA ALA A 208 12.61 -22.38 -2.59
C ALA A 208 12.24 -23.87 -2.66
N ARG A 209 11.35 -24.24 -3.59
CA ARG A 209 10.93 -25.63 -3.75
C ARG A 209 12.06 -26.53 -4.22
N LYS A 210 12.95 -26.03 -5.08
CA LYS A 210 14.17 -26.77 -5.48
C LYS A 210 15.05 -27.07 -4.26
N LEU A 211 15.26 -26.09 -3.39
CA LEU A 211 16.07 -26.23 -2.18
C LEU A 211 15.40 -27.11 -1.12
N GLU A 212 14.07 -27.08 -0.99
CA GLU A 212 13.32 -28.05 -0.17
C GLU A 212 13.55 -29.49 -0.63
N LYS A 213 13.42 -29.75 -1.93
CA LYS A 213 13.65 -31.08 -2.51
C LYS A 213 15.08 -31.57 -2.31
N ALA A 214 16.04 -30.64 -2.25
CA ALA A 214 17.44 -30.93 -1.95
C ALA A 214 17.74 -31.07 -0.44
N GLY A 215 16.75 -30.83 0.44
CA GLY A 215 16.93 -30.87 1.90
C GLY A 215 17.68 -29.66 2.48
N ALA A 216 17.93 -28.62 1.67
CA ALA A 216 18.60 -27.40 2.12
C ALA A 216 17.66 -26.46 2.90
N LEU A 217 16.36 -26.53 2.65
CA LEU A 217 15.32 -25.79 3.38
C LEU A 217 14.25 -26.74 3.91
N ALA A 218 13.76 -26.45 5.13
CA ALA A 218 12.70 -27.24 5.76
C ALA A 218 11.31 -26.75 5.28
N PRO A 219 10.40 -27.65 4.86
CA PRO A 219 9.10 -27.26 4.27
C PRO A 219 8.19 -26.42 5.17
N ASP A 220 8.30 -26.57 6.50
CA ASP A 220 7.54 -25.78 7.47
C ASP A 220 7.98 -24.30 7.48
N ARG A 221 9.23 -24.04 7.09
CA ARG A 221 9.83 -22.69 7.12
C ARG A 221 9.62 -21.91 5.83
N THR A 222 9.19 -22.57 4.76
CA THR A 222 9.04 -21.99 3.41
C THR A 222 7.59 -21.67 3.04
N ALA A 223 6.61 -22.08 3.86
CA ALA A 223 5.18 -21.84 3.60
C ALA A 223 4.83 -20.35 3.37
N GLY A 224 5.58 -19.42 3.95
CA GLY A 224 5.39 -17.99 3.72
C GLY A 224 5.83 -17.49 2.33
N LEU A 225 6.67 -18.25 1.62
CA LEU A 225 7.22 -17.86 0.32
C LEU A 225 6.23 -18.03 -0.83
N THR A 226 5.08 -18.68 -0.61
CA THR A 226 4.00 -18.75 -1.61
C THR A 226 3.08 -17.53 -1.58
N ALA A 227 3.28 -16.60 -0.63
CA ALA A 227 2.49 -15.39 -0.52
C ALA A 227 2.74 -14.43 -1.71
N SER A 228 1.68 -13.75 -2.15
CA SER A 228 1.76 -12.75 -3.21
C SER A 228 2.56 -11.54 -2.72
N ARG A 229 3.39 -10.96 -3.57
CA ARG A 229 4.12 -9.75 -3.21
C ARG A 229 3.34 -8.49 -3.55
N ILE A 230 3.46 -7.48 -2.70
CA ILE A 230 3.21 -6.08 -3.06
C ILE A 230 4.53 -5.32 -2.99
N ASP A 231 4.94 -4.80 -4.13
CA ASP A 231 6.17 -4.06 -4.36
C ASP A 231 5.84 -2.56 -4.46
N ALA A 232 6.88 -1.71 -4.38
CA ALA A 232 6.79 -0.31 -4.73
C ALA A 232 7.71 -0.06 -5.94
N SER A 233 7.15 0.47 -7.02
CA SER A 233 7.86 0.80 -8.25
C SER A 233 7.89 2.32 -8.44
N ARG A 234 8.89 2.80 -9.18
CA ARG A 234 9.07 4.24 -9.43
C ARG A 234 9.01 4.51 -10.93
N ALA A 235 8.12 5.40 -11.33
CA ALA A 235 8.02 5.90 -12.69
C ALA A 235 9.18 6.88 -13.01
N ALA A 236 9.37 7.17 -14.29
CA ALA A 236 10.44 8.07 -14.76
C ALA A 236 10.30 9.51 -14.24
N ASP A 237 9.08 9.95 -13.96
CA ASP A 237 8.78 11.26 -13.35
C ASP A 237 9.05 11.30 -11.83
N GLY A 238 9.50 10.18 -11.26
CA GLY A 238 9.78 10.03 -9.84
C GLY A 238 8.60 9.58 -8.99
N THR A 239 7.38 9.46 -9.55
CA THR A 239 6.19 8.95 -8.86
C THR A 239 6.43 7.53 -8.38
N THR A 240 6.16 7.25 -7.10
CA THR A 240 6.19 5.89 -6.57
C THR A 240 4.78 5.33 -6.50
N PHE A 241 4.57 4.10 -6.94
CA PHE A 241 3.28 3.42 -6.96
C PHE A 241 3.41 1.95 -6.60
N LEU A 242 2.31 1.33 -6.17
CA LEU A 242 2.31 -0.09 -5.81
C LEU A 242 2.19 -0.97 -7.04
N THR A 243 2.91 -2.07 -7.01
CA THR A 243 2.86 -3.12 -8.02
C THR A 243 2.74 -4.49 -7.35
N ASP A 244 2.40 -5.51 -8.12
CA ASP A 244 2.55 -6.89 -7.67
C ASP A 244 4.02 -7.38 -7.74
N GLY A 245 4.23 -8.63 -7.35
CA GLY A 245 5.52 -9.32 -7.48
C GLY A 245 6.02 -9.52 -8.90
N GLU A 246 5.26 -9.17 -9.93
CA GLU A 246 5.67 -9.19 -11.33
C GLU A 246 5.94 -7.78 -11.89
N GLY A 247 5.64 -6.74 -11.12
CA GLY A 247 5.85 -5.34 -11.50
C GLY A 247 4.65 -4.72 -12.22
N ARG A 248 3.49 -5.39 -12.23
CA ARG A 248 2.26 -4.85 -12.79
C ARG A 248 1.63 -3.85 -11.82
N ALA A 249 1.22 -2.71 -12.33
CA ALA A 249 0.61 -1.64 -11.54
C ALA A 249 -0.72 -2.07 -10.89
N LEU A 250 -0.94 -1.56 -9.68
CA LEU A 250 -2.17 -1.75 -8.91
C LEU A 250 -2.94 -0.42 -8.85
N TYR A 251 -4.25 -0.51 -9.06
CA TYR A 251 -5.16 0.62 -9.19
C TYR A 251 -6.30 0.56 -8.17
N LEU A 252 -6.81 1.74 -7.81
CA LEU A 252 -8.13 1.91 -7.19
C LEU A 252 -9.17 2.37 -8.22
N PHE A 253 -10.43 2.11 -7.89
CA PHE A 253 -11.59 2.52 -8.66
C PHE A 253 -12.49 3.47 -7.85
N THR A 254 -12.74 4.68 -8.34
CA THR A 254 -13.50 5.70 -7.57
C THR A 254 -14.97 5.35 -7.36
N LYS A 255 -15.54 4.48 -8.19
CA LYS A 255 -16.91 3.97 -7.98
C LYS A 255 -16.98 3.00 -6.81
N ASP A 256 -15.85 2.45 -6.38
CA ASP A 256 -15.84 1.56 -5.24
C ASP A 256 -16.04 2.29 -3.91
N THR A 257 -16.19 3.62 -3.89
CA THR A 257 -16.49 4.41 -2.70
C THR A 257 -17.83 4.02 -2.08
N VAL A 258 -18.85 3.77 -2.90
CA VAL A 258 -20.23 3.46 -2.45
C VAL A 258 -20.45 1.96 -2.22
N SER A 259 -19.78 1.13 -3.01
CA SER A 259 -19.81 -0.33 -2.92
C SER A 259 -18.43 -0.87 -3.25
N LEU A 260 -17.87 -1.79 -2.45
CA LEU A 260 -16.54 -2.36 -2.72
C LEU A 260 -16.47 -3.23 -4.00
N GLU A 261 -17.61 -3.44 -4.67
CA GLU A 261 -17.73 -4.30 -5.85
C GLU A 261 -18.41 -3.58 -7.02
N ALA A 262 -18.14 -2.28 -7.22
CA ALA A 262 -18.76 -1.55 -8.34
C ALA A 262 -18.28 -2.04 -9.71
N CYS A 263 -17.11 -2.68 -9.78
CA CYS A 263 -16.60 -3.32 -10.99
C CYS A 263 -17.09 -4.78 -11.09
N LEU A 264 -18.00 -5.05 -12.03
CA LEU A 264 -18.58 -6.37 -12.32
C LEU A 264 -18.48 -6.71 -13.82
N ASP A 265 -18.59 -7.99 -14.16
CA ASP A 265 -18.70 -8.51 -15.53
C ASP A 265 -17.66 -7.94 -16.51
N GLY A 266 -18.10 -7.22 -17.55
CA GLY A 266 -17.21 -6.62 -18.56
C GLY A 266 -16.22 -5.59 -17.98
N CYS A 267 -16.51 -5.03 -16.80
CA CYS A 267 -15.52 -4.24 -16.07
C CYS A 267 -14.35 -5.12 -15.63
N LEU A 268 -14.62 -6.26 -14.99
CA LEU A 268 -13.58 -7.21 -14.53
C LEU A 268 -12.79 -7.84 -15.68
N ALA A 269 -13.39 -7.95 -16.87
CA ALA A 269 -12.68 -8.37 -18.07
C ALA A 269 -11.57 -7.39 -18.49
N ASN A 270 -11.67 -6.11 -18.12
CA ASN A 270 -10.67 -5.08 -18.39
C ASN A 270 -9.85 -4.71 -17.15
N TRP A 271 -10.43 -4.89 -15.96
CA TRP A 271 -9.87 -4.55 -14.67
C TRP A 271 -9.96 -5.74 -13.71
N PRO A 272 -9.12 -6.77 -13.88
CA PRO A 272 -9.14 -7.94 -13.02
C PRO A 272 -8.78 -7.55 -11.58
N VAL A 273 -9.37 -8.22 -10.61
CA VAL A 273 -9.03 -8.00 -9.20
C VAL A 273 -7.62 -8.47 -8.88
N PHE A 274 -6.94 -7.79 -7.96
CA PHE A 274 -5.76 -8.35 -7.32
C PHE A 274 -6.18 -9.25 -6.16
N SER A 275 -5.93 -10.55 -6.30
CA SER A 275 -6.27 -11.57 -5.31
C SER A 275 -5.04 -12.14 -4.64
N ALA A 276 -5.10 -12.31 -3.33
CA ALA A 276 -4.07 -12.98 -2.55
C ALA A 276 -4.65 -13.56 -1.26
N ASP A 277 -4.10 -14.70 -0.82
CA ASP A 277 -4.38 -15.25 0.51
C ASP A 277 -3.51 -14.63 1.60
N LYS A 278 -2.26 -14.30 1.25
CA LYS A 278 -1.24 -13.74 2.14
C LYS A 278 -0.35 -12.79 1.33
N LEU A 279 0.27 -11.84 2.01
CA LEU A 279 1.12 -10.84 1.40
C LEU A 279 2.57 -10.88 1.90
N ILE A 280 3.50 -10.60 0.98
CA ILE A 280 4.85 -10.13 1.31
C ILE A 280 4.93 -8.65 0.94
N VAL A 281 4.89 -7.78 1.94
CA VAL A 281 4.85 -6.33 1.72
C VAL A 281 6.25 -5.76 1.61
N ALA A 282 6.45 -4.84 0.68
CA ALA A 282 7.70 -4.08 0.57
C ALA A 282 7.91 -3.16 1.79
N ASP A 283 9.17 -2.85 2.06
CA ASP A 283 9.52 -2.01 3.20
C ASP A 283 8.92 -0.59 3.10
N GLY A 284 8.58 -0.04 4.27
CA GLY A 284 7.86 1.22 4.38
C GLY A 284 6.38 1.16 3.97
N LEU A 285 5.83 -0.03 3.75
CA LEU A 285 4.39 -0.27 3.71
C LEU A 285 3.95 -0.91 5.03
N ALA A 286 2.88 -0.40 5.63
CA ALA A 286 2.37 -0.93 6.89
C ALA A 286 1.40 -2.09 6.61
N ALA A 287 1.63 -3.25 7.22
CA ALA A 287 0.76 -4.42 7.09
C ALA A 287 -0.72 -4.10 7.39
N LYS A 288 -0.97 -3.26 8.40
CA LYS A 288 -2.33 -2.80 8.79
C LYS A 288 -3.06 -1.99 7.73
N ASP A 289 -2.35 -1.47 6.73
CA ASP A 289 -2.96 -0.76 5.61
C ASP A 289 -3.54 -1.74 4.58
N PHE A 290 -3.26 -3.05 4.70
CA PHE A 290 -3.80 -4.06 3.82
C PHE A 290 -4.92 -4.85 4.47
N GLY A 291 -5.89 -5.22 3.65
CA GLY A 291 -7.01 -6.07 4.03
C GLY A 291 -7.44 -6.95 2.86
N VAL A 292 -8.48 -7.73 3.07
CA VAL A 292 -9.13 -8.56 2.08
C VAL A 292 -10.64 -8.39 2.16
N HIS A 293 -11.23 -8.08 1.03
CA HIS A 293 -12.67 -8.12 0.79
C HIS A 293 -13.01 -9.46 0.14
N VAL A 294 -14.03 -10.15 0.63
CA VAL A 294 -14.55 -11.35 -0.03
C VAL A 294 -15.76 -10.93 -0.85
N ARG A 295 -15.62 -11.03 -2.17
CA ARG A 295 -16.65 -10.63 -3.11
C ARG A 295 -17.88 -11.53 -3.03
N ALA A 296 -19.01 -11.08 -3.56
CA ALA A 296 -20.25 -11.84 -3.57
C ALA A 296 -20.14 -13.21 -4.26
N ASP A 297 -19.22 -13.34 -5.22
CA ASP A 297 -18.90 -14.61 -5.92
C ASP A 297 -17.89 -15.51 -5.18
N GLY A 298 -17.42 -15.08 -4.01
CA GLY A 298 -16.41 -15.76 -3.19
C GLY A 298 -14.96 -15.40 -3.54
N THR A 299 -14.72 -14.59 -4.58
CA THR A 299 -13.37 -14.16 -4.95
C THR A 299 -12.79 -13.24 -3.87
N LYS A 300 -11.59 -13.55 -3.39
CA LYS A 300 -10.85 -12.65 -2.50
C LYS A 300 -10.25 -11.50 -3.30
N GLN A 301 -10.44 -10.28 -2.84
CA GLN A 301 -9.83 -9.09 -3.39
C GLN A 301 -9.07 -8.34 -2.31
N VAL A 302 -7.78 -8.10 -2.54
CA VAL A 302 -6.96 -7.34 -1.60
C VAL A 302 -7.38 -5.88 -1.63
N THR A 303 -7.38 -5.25 -0.46
CA THR A 303 -7.60 -3.81 -0.32
C THR A 303 -6.34 -3.12 0.21
N TYR A 304 -6.12 -1.86 -0.18
CA TYR A 304 -5.16 -0.97 0.45
C TYR A 304 -5.88 0.26 1.00
N ARG A 305 -5.79 0.47 2.32
CA ARG A 305 -6.49 1.51 3.07
C ARG A 305 -7.99 1.54 2.77
N GLY A 306 -8.58 0.34 2.65
CA GLY A 306 -9.99 0.13 2.34
C GLY A 306 -10.35 0.19 0.84
N TRP A 307 -9.42 0.54 -0.05
CA TRP A 307 -9.68 0.55 -1.49
C TRP A 307 -9.39 -0.81 -2.13
N PRO A 308 -10.35 -1.43 -2.83
CA PRO A 308 -10.11 -2.66 -3.59
C PRO A 308 -9.06 -2.44 -4.68
N LEU A 309 -8.15 -3.41 -4.81
CA LEU A 309 -7.03 -3.34 -5.75
C LEU A 309 -7.36 -4.08 -7.04
N TYR A 310 -7.01 -3.45 -8.17
CA TYR A 310 -7.23 -3.97 -9.51
C TYR A 310 -5.96 -3.90 -10.35
N TYR A 311 -5.89 -4.78 -11.33
CA TYR A 311 -5.00 -4.69 -12.49
C TYR A 311 -5.69 -3.96 -13.63
N PHE A 312 -4.90 -3.58 -14.64
CA PHE A 312 -5.41 -3.21 -15.96
C PHE A 312 -4.88 -4.17 -17.02
N VAL A 313 -5.75 -4.80 -17.81
CA VAL A 313 -5.34 -5.87 -18.74
C VAL A 313 -4.35 -5.43 -19.83
N LYS A 314 -4.25 -4.12 -20.09
CA LYS A 314 -3.31 -3.58 -21.09
C LYS A 314 -1.91 -3.36 -20.54
N ASP A 315 -1.74 -3.37 -19.21
CA ASP A 315 -0.46 -3.12 -18.59
C ASP A 315 0.42 -4.38 -18.59
N LYS A 316 1.68 -4.17 -18.95
CA LYS A 316 2.79 -5.08 -18.66
C LYS A 316 3.56 -4.57 -17.44
N PRO A 317 4.52 -5.33 -16.90
CA PRO A 317 5.39 -4.83 -15.85
C PRO A 317 6.01 -3.46 -16.19
N GLY A 318 5.83 -2.49 -15.30
CA GLY A 318 6.29 -1.10 -15.47
C GLY A 318 5.32 -0.17 -16.20
N ASP A 319 4.30 -0.69 -16.88
CA ASP A 319 3.26 0.15 -17.51
C ASP A 319 2.32 0.73 -16.45
N THR A 320 1.78 1.91 -16.76
CA THR A 320 0.80 2.62 -15.92
C THR A 320 -0.37 3.17 -16.75
N PHE A 321 -0.75 2.48 -17.84
CA PHE A 321 -1.73 2.99 -18.80
C PHE A 321 -3.15 3.09 -18.22
N GLY A 322 -3.39 2.48 -17.07
CA GLY A 322 -4.65 2.58 -16.33
C GLY A 322 -4.84 3.91 -15.59
N GLU A 323 -3.78 4.70 -15.39
CA GLU A 323 -3.85 5.96 -14.65
C GLU A 323 -4.79 6.94 -15.36
N GLY A 324 -5.82 7.40 -14.65
CA GLY A 324 -6.79 8.38 -15.13
C GLY A 324 -7.79 7.85 -16.16
N VAL A 325 -7.80 6.54 -16.47
CA VAL A 325 -8.76 5.99 -17.45
C VAL A 325 -10.19 6.31 -17.01
N GLY A 326 -10.94 6.96 -17.91
CA GLY A 326 -12.32 7.36 -17.67
C GLY A 326 -12.52 8.34 -16.51
N GLY A 327 -11.45 8.93 -15.95
CA GLY A 327 -11.50 9.80 -14.77
C GLY A 327 -11.96 9.10 -13.49
N VAL A 328 -11.80 7.77 -13.42
CA VAL A 328 -12.29 6.93 -12.30
C VAL A 328 -11.29 5.84 -11.87
N TRP A 329 -10.19 5.66 -12.59
CA TRP A 329 -9.14 4.68 -12.27
C TRP A 329 -7.84 5.39 -11.93
N TYR A 330 -7.21 5.07 -10.80
CA TYR A 330 -5.99 5.74 -10.36
C TYR A 330 -5.01 4.77 -9.71
N LEU A 331 -3.72 4.96 -9.95
CA LEU A 331 -2.63 4.20 -9.32
C LEU A 331 -2.73 4.30 -7.80
N ILE A 332 -2.38 3.23 -7.09
CA ILE A 332 -2.07 3.36 -5.67
C ILE A 332 -0.68 3.97 -5.52
N LYS A 333 -0.61 5.28 -5.21
CA LYS A 333 0.66 6.02 -5.05
C LYS A 333 1.25 5.89 -3.64
N LYS A 334 2.56 6.11 -3.53
CA LYS A 334 3.32 6.29 -2.28
C LYS A 334 4.06 7.65 -2.34
N PRO A 335 3.81 8.58 -1.40
CA PRO A 335 2.80 8.52 -0.34
C PRO A 335 1.38 8.36 -0.91
N PHE A 336 0.50 7.75 -0.12
CA PHE A 336 -0.91 7.64 -0.50
C PHE A 336 -1.58 9.02 -0.50
N TYR A 337 -2.75 9.09 -1.14
CA TYR A 337 -3.52 10.33 -1.21
C TYR A 337 -3.89 10.85 0.18
N THR A 338 -4.17 12.14 0.29
CA THR A 338 -4.82 12.79 1.44
C THR A 338 -6.28 13.15 1.13
N THR A 339 -6.58 13.35 -0.16
CA THR A 339 -7.92 13.58 -0.70
C THR A 339 -8.05 12.77 -1.99
N SER A 340 -9.22 12.18 -2.22
CA SER A 340 -9.52 11.35 -3.38
C SER A 340 -10.81 11.79 -4.08
N ILE A 341 -11.20 11.04 -5.09
CA ILE A 341 -12.47 11.18 -5.79
C ILE A 341 -13.33 9.96 -5.45
N GLY A 342 -14.57 10.21 -5.02
CA GLY A 342 -15.64 9.23 -5.03
C GLY A 342 -16.56 9.45 -6.22
N THR A 343 -17.23 8.39 -6.67
CA THR A 343 -18.19 8.47 -7.77
C THR A 343 -19.49 7.80 -7.38
N ASP A 344 -20.59 8.55 -7.45
CA ASP A 344 -21.96 8.07 -7.28
C ASP A 344 -22.75 8.21 -8.58
N ALA A 345 -23.73 7.32 -8.79
CA ALA A 345 -24.52 7.30 -10.02
C ALA A 345 -25.41 8.54 -10.18
N LYS A 346 -25.86 9.16 -9.08
CA LYS A 346 -26.73 10.34 -9.08
C LYS A 346 -25.94 11.63 -8.98
N LEU A 347 -24.92 11.67 -8.12
CA LEU A 347 -24.13 12.87 -7.85
C LEU A 347 -22.96 13.07 -8.82
N GLY A 348 -22.51 12.01 -9.49
CA GLY A 348 -21.30 12.03 -10.30
C GLY A 348 -20.04 11.95 -9.42
N ASN A 349 -18.96 12.61 -9.87
CA ASN A 349 -17.71 12.65 -9.11
C ASN A 349 -17.80 13.68 -8.00
N TYR A 350 -17.29 13.33 -6.82
CA TYR A 350 -17.20 14.23 -5.68
C TYR A 350 -15.91 14.00 -4.88
N LEU A 351 -15.47 15.01 -4.13
CA LEU A 351 -14.30 14.88 -3.26
C LEU A 351 -14.60 13.99 -2.05
N THR A 352 -13.64 13.12 -1.74
CA THR A 352 -13.62 12.33 -0.51
C THR A 352 -12.28 12.47 0.19
N ASP A 353 -12.24 12.11 1.45
CA ASP A 353 -10.96 11.79 2.08
C ASP A 353 -10.40 10.44 1.55
N THR A 354 -9.28 10.02 2.13
CA THR A 354 -8.57 8.78 1.76
C THR A 354 -9.32 7.49 2.10
N GLN A 355 -10.29 7.55 3.00
CA GLN A 355 -11.10 6.40 3.42
C GLN A 355 -12.41 6.32 2.63
N GLY A 356 -12.67 7.30 1.75
CA GLY A 356 -13.90 7.40 0.99
C GLY A 356 -15.03 8.13 1.73
N ARG A 357 -14.73 8.86 2.81
CA ARG A 357 -15.72 9.73 3.46
C ARG A 357 -15.92 10.99 2.65
N THR A 358 -17.17 11.36 2.43
CA THR A 358 -17.55 12.51 1.59
C THR A 358 -17.09 13.83 2.20
N LEU A 359 -16.56 14.71 1.35
CA LEU A 359 -16.22 16.07 1.71
C LEU A 359 -17.24 17.04 1.12
N TYR A 360 -17.68 17.98 1.95
CA TYR A 360 -18.71 18.96 1.64
C TYR A 360 -18.16 20.38 1.70
N TYR A 361 -18.85 21.29 1.00
CA TYR A 361 -18.69 22.73 1.19
C TYR A 361 -19.98 23.33 1.77
N PHE A 362 -19.82 24.46 2.46
CA PHE A 362 -20.93 25.27 2.94
C PHE A 362 -21.18 26.46 2.02
N ASP A 363 -22.37 26.55 1.42
CA ASP A 363 -22.70 27.59 0.43
C ASP A 363 -22.72 29.02 1.02
N LYS A 364 -22.69 29.14 2.34
CA LYS A 364 -22.62 30.42 3.05
C LYS A 364 -21.19 30.87 3.37
N ASP A 365 -20.18 30.02 3.16
CA ASP A 365 -18.80 30.41 3.39
C ASP A 365 -18.29 31.27 2.23
N PRO A 366 -17.67 32.43 2.51
CA PRO A 366 -16.91 33.15 1.50
C PRO A 366 -15.59 32.42 1.20
N SER A 367 -14.93 32.79 0.11
CA SER A 367 -13.59 32.26 -0.16
C SER A 367 -12.61 32.72 0.92
N GLY A 368 -11.83 31.79 1.48
CA GLY A 368 -10.75 32.06 2.43
C GLY A 368 -11.19 32.17 3.89
N SER A 369 -12.46 31.96 4.24
CA SER A 369 -12.89 31.85 5.64
C SER A 369 -14.14 30.97 5.81
N SER A 370 -14.33 30.50 7.05
CA SER A 370 -15.48 29.68 7.46
C SER A 370 -16.37 30.49 8.39
N VAL A 371 -17.65 30.61 8.07
CA VAL A 371 -18.67 31.14 8.99
C VAL A 371 -19.27 30.04 9.89
N CYS A 372 -18.89 28.77 9.66
CA CYS A 372 -19.29 27.64 10.51
C CYS A 372 -18.51 27.62 11.83
N SER A 373 -19.22 27.82 12.95
CA SER A 373 -18.67 27.77 14.30
C SER A 373 -19.61 27.07 15.30
N GLY A 374 -19.10 26.71 16.48
CA GLY A 374 -19.89 26.11 17.56
C GLY A 374 -20.68 24.87 17.12
N ALA A 375 -22.01 24.89 17.29
CA ALA A 375 -22.89 23.78 16.93
C ALA A 375 -22.87 23.42 15.43
N CYS A 376 -22.47 24.35 14.56
CA CYS A 376 -22.25 24.05 13.15
C CYS A 376 -21.12 23.02 13.00
N LEU A 377 -19.97 23.24 13.63
CA LEU A 377 -18.82 22.34 13.57
C LEU A 377 -19.05 21.00 14.28
N ALA A 378 -19.96 20.95 15.24
CA ALA A 378 -20.39 19.69 15.85
C ALA A 378 -21.14 18.79 14.85
N ASN A 379 -21.91 19.38 13.92
CA ASN A 379 -22.63 18.65 12.88
C ASN A 379 -21.83 18.52 11.58
N TRP A 380 -20.92 19.45 11.33
CA TRP A 380 -20.08 19.56 10.15
C TRP A 380 -18.61 19.69 10.57
N PRO A 381 -17.97 18.61 11.01
CA PRO A 381 -16.59 18.67 11.46
C PRO A 381 -15.67 19.18 10.34
N ALA A 382 -14.74 20.07 10.65
CA ALA A 382 -13.77 20.57 9.68
C ALA A 382 -12.83 19.44 9.21
N PHE A 383 -12.59 19.36 7.90
CA PHE A 383 -11.55 18.51 7.34
C PHE A 383 -10.21 19.24 7.31
N HIS A 384 -9.15 18.57 7.74
CA HIS A 384 -7.78 19.09 7.66
C HIS A 384 -6.79 17.99 7.26
N ALA A 385 -5.92 18.33 6.32
CA ALA A 385 -4.74 17.56 5.93
C ALA A 385 -3.58 18.53 5.67
N ASP A 386 -2.39 18.22 6.20
CA ASP A 386 -1.25 19.16 6.18
C ASP A 386 -0.71 19.44 4.79
N ALA A 387 -0.73 18.46 3.88
CA ALA A 387 -0.29 18.62 2.50
C ALA A 387 -1.18 17.80 1.56
N ALA A 388 -1.69 18.43 0.50
CA ALA A 388 -2.54 17.76 -0.48
C ALA A 388 -1.73 16.81 -1.38
N THR A 389 -1.91 15.51 -1.18
CA THR A 389 -1.49 14.47 -2.14
C THR A 389 -2.74 13.93 -2.80
N VAL A 390 -2.87 14.08 -4.12
CA VAL A 390 -4.13 13.80 -4.82
C VAL A 390 -3.93 12.97 -6.09
N PRO A 391 -4.93 12.19 -6.53
CA PRO A 391 -4.90 11.51 -7.82
C PRO A 391 -4.78 12.51 -8.98
N SER A 392 -4.31 12.05 -10.15
CA SER A 392 -4.09 12.88 -11.34
C SER A 392 -5.34 13.57 -11.89
N GLY A 393 -6.53 13.11 -11.49
CA GLY A 393 -7.81 13.78 -11.79
C GLY A 393 -8.03 15.08 -11.01
N LEU A 394 -7.18 15.38 -10.03
CA LEU A 394 -7.22 16.59 -9.20
C LEU A 394 -5.92 17.39 -9.36
N LYS A 395 -5.98 18.69 -9.08
CA LYS A 395 -4.80 19.55 -9.08
C LYS A 395 -4.41 19.85 -7.63
N PRO A 396 -3.17 19.54 -7.19
CA PRO A 396 -2.71 19.91 -5.86
C PRO A 396 -2.85 21.42 -5.57
N SER A 397 -2.70 22.27 -6.59
CA SER A 397 -2.85 23.74 -6.48
C SER A 397 -4.28 24.21 -6.18
N ASP A 398 -5.28 23.36 -6.39
CA ASP A 398 -6.66 23.68 -6.02
C ASP A 398 -6.89 23.47 -4.52
N PHE A 399 -5.94 22.88 -3.78
CA PHE A 399 -6.05 22.68 -2.34
C PHE A 399 -5.25 23.74 -1.58
N GLY A 400 -5.83 24.23 -0.49
CA GLY A 400 -5.20 25.19 0.41
C GLY A 400 -5.60 24.95 1.85
N GLU A 401 -5.36 25.95 2.70
CA GLU A 401 -5.68 25.93 4.11
C GLU A 401 -6.14 27.32 4.56
N ILE A 402 -7.06 27.34 5.53
CA ILE A 402 -7.39 28.53 6.31
C ILE A 402 -7.12 28.27 7.79
N VAL A 403 -6.86 29.33 8.54
CA VAL A 403 -6.88 29.30 10.01
C VAL A 403 -8.24 29.83 10.45
N ARG A 404 -9.01 28.99 11.14
CA ARG A 404 -10.33 29.35 11.66
C ARG A 404 -10.20 30.29 12.86
N GLU A 405 -11.28 30.94 13.26
CA GLU A 405 -11.29 31.89 14.39
C GLU A 405 -10.85 31.25 15.72
N ASP A 406 -11.04 29.94 15.88
CA ASP A 406 -10.60 29.17 17.06
C ASP A 406 -9.11 28.75 16.99
N GLY A 407 -8.38 29.19 15.96
CA GLY A 407 -6.96 28.91 15.74
C GLY A 407 -6.66 27.56 15.08
N ALA A 408 -7.66 26.71 14.85
CA ALA A 408 -7.45 25.44 14.16
C ALA A 408 -7.41 25.60 12.64
N LYS A 409 -6.61 24.76 11.99
CA LYS A 409 -6.47 24.70 10.54
C LYS A 409 -7.63 23.93 9.91
N GLN A 410 -8.00 24.31 8.69
CA GLN A 410 -8.97 23.61 7.87
C GLN A 410 -8.54 23.65 6.41
N SER A 411 -8.58 22.50 5.74
CA SER A 411 -8.26 22.41 4.33
C SER A 411 -9.35 23.06 3.47
N THR A 412 -8.94 23.64 2.35
CA THR A 412 -9.85 24.25 1.37
C THR A 412 -9.72 23.60 0.00
N PHE A 413 -10.78 23.68 -0.79
CA PHE A 413 -10.74 23.41 -2.23
C PHE A 413 -11.16 24.67 -2.98
N LYS A 414 -10.31 25.16 -3.88
CA LYS A 414 -10.42 26.43 -4.60
C LYS A 414 -10.73 27.61 -3.67
N GLY A 415 -10.16 27.59 -2.47
CA GLY A 415 -10.33 28.63 -1.45
C GLY A 415 -11.52 28.42 -0.48
N TYR A 416 -12.38 27.42 -0.71
CA TYR A 416 -13.56 27.19 0.12
C TYR A 416 -13.36 26.07 1.14
N PRO A 417 -13.82 26.22 2.40
CA PRO A 417 -13.52 25.26 3.46
C PRO A 417 -14.19 23.89 3.26
N LEU A 418 -13.46 22.83 3.60
CA LEU A 418 -13.90 21.44 3.45
C LEU A 418 -14.41 20.87 4.78
N TYR A 419 -15.55 20.19 4.74
CA TYR A 419 -16.21 19.63 5.92
C TYR A 419 -16.55 18.15 5.73
N TYR A 420 -16.57 17.42 6.85
CA TYR A 420 -17.30 16.18 6.99
C TYR A 420 -18.75 16.45 7.39
N PHE A 421 -19.59 15.41 7.34
CA PHE A 421 -20.91 15.42 7.96
C PHE A 421 -20.99 14.38 9.08
N ALA A 422 -21.43 14.79 10.27
CA ALA A 422 -21.39 13.94 11.47
C ALA A 422 -22.29 12.69 11.41
N LYS A 423 -23.25 12.64 10.47
CA LYS A 423 -24.11 11.46 10.27
C LYS A 423 -23.65 10.54 9.14
N ASP A 424 -22.62 10.92 8.39
CA ASP A 424 -21.96 10.00 7.46
C ASP A 424 -21.10 9.06 8.31
N ALA A 425 -21.53 7.80 8.41
CA ALA A 425 -20.89 6.79 9.25
C ALA A 425 -20.00 5.86 8.43
N GLU A 426 -20.44 5.57 7.20
CA GLU A 426 -19.78 4.66 6.28
C GLU A 426 -19.12 5.43 5.14
N ARG A 427 -18.10 4.82 4.54
CA ARG A 427 -17.54 5.32 3.29
C ARG A 427 -18.62 5.38 2.20
N GLY A 428 -18.60 6.45 1.41
CA GLY A 428 -19.61 6.70 0.39
C GLY A 428 -20.95 7.22 0.89
N ASP A 429 -21.18 7.36 2.20
CA ASP A 429 -22.34 8.08 2.70
C ASP A 429 -22.31 9.53 2.21
N THR A 430 -23.45 9.99 1.68
CA THR A 430 -23.62 11.38 1.19
C THR A 430 -24.84 12.04 1.82
N TYR A 431 -25.17 11.71 3.08
CA TYR A 431 -26.42 12.16 3.72
C TYR A 431 -26.45 13.67 3.95
N GLY A 432 -25.29 14.33 3.93
CA GLY A 432 -25.16 15.78 4.03
C GLY A 432 -25.63 16.52 2.77
N GLN A 433 -25.74 15.83 1.64
CA GLN A 433 -26.05 16.46 0.35
C GLN A 433 -27.41 17.15 0.37
N GLY A 434 -27.41 18.46 0.12
CA GLY A 434 -28.61 19.29 0.02
C GLY A 434 -29.24 19.67 1.37
N ILE A 435 -28.63 19.34 2.51
CA ILE A 435 -29.17 19.69 3.82
C ILE A 435 -29.34 21.21 3.92
N GLY A 436 -30.57 21.65 4.21
CA GLY A 436 -30.91 23.06 4.35
C GLY A 436 -30.73 23.89 3.07
N GLY A 437 -30.51 23.25 1.91
CA GLY A 437 -30.21 23.92 0.65
C GLY A 437 -28.87 24.66 0.63
N VAL A 438 -27.95 24.33 1.54
CA VAL A 438 -26.70 25.08 1.75
C VAL A 438 -25.48 24.21 1.96
N TRP A 439 -25.63 22.89 2.05
CA TRP A 439 -24.54 21.93 2.18
C TRP A 439 -24.51 21.02 0.98
N PHE A 440 -23.35 20.91 0.32
CA PHE A 440 -23.25 20.17 -0.92
C PHE A 440 -21.91 19.46 -1.04
N VAL A 441 -21.91 18.31 -1.72
CA VAL A 441 -20.70 17.64 -2.17
C VAL A 441 -19.97 18.49 -3.21
N ILE A 442 -18.68 18.27 -3.35
CA ILE A 442 -17.83 19.04 -4.25
C ILE A 442 -17.52 18.21 -5.48
N ASP A 443 -18.14 18.51 -6.61
CA ASP A 443 -17.68 18.01 -7.91
C ASP A 443 -16.45 18.82 -8.33
N PRO A 444 -15.23 18.24 -8.31
CA PRO A 444 -14.00 19.00 -8.52
C PRO A 444 -13.91 19.65 -9.91
N ALA A 445 -14.57 19.04 -10.91
CA ALA A 445 -14.58 19.54 -12.29
C ALA A 445 -15.57 20.69 -12.48
N LYS A 446 -16.68 20.70 -11.72
CA LYS A 446 -17.76 21.69 -11.88
C LYS A 446 -17.75 22.79 -10.82
N PHE A 447 -17.07 22.58 -9.69
CA PHE A 447 -17.08 23.53 -8.59
C PHE A 447 -16.37 24.84 -8.95
N ASP A 448 -17.11 25.93 -8.82
CA ASP A 448 -16.75 27.32 -9.14
C ASP A 448 -17.00 28.28 -7.95
N GLY A 449 -17.25 27.71 -6.76
CA GLY A 449 -17.40 28.45 -5.50
C GLY A 449 -18.82 28.44 -4.94
N THR A 450 -19.03 29.25 -3.91
CA THR A 450 -20.30 29.34 -3.17
C THR A 450 -21.12 30.54 -3.60
N THR A 451 -22.42 30.54 -3.31
CA THR A 451 -23.28 31.71 -3.48
C THR A 451 -22.76 32.91 -2.68
N ALA A 452 -22.28 32.69 -1.46
CA ALA A 452 -21.67 33.75 -0.64
C ALA A 452 -20.40 34.33 -1.29
N GLY A 453 -19.54 33.49 -1.86
CA GLY A 453 -18.34 33.93 -2.57
C GLY A 453 -18.66 34.78 -3.79
N ARG A 454 -19.64 34.38 -4.60
CA ARG A 454 -20.08 35.13 -5.80
C ARG A 454 -20.75 36.46 -5.49
N ALA A 455 -21.34 36.62 -4.30
CA ALA A 455 -21.90 37.90 -3.86
C ALA A 455 -20.84 38.92 -3.42
N SER A 456 -19.60 38.47 -3.22
CA SER A 456 -18.46 39.28 -2.73
C SER A 456 -17.44 39.65 -3.81
N SER A 457 -17.58 39.09 -5.02
CA SER A 457 -16.80 39.39 -6.23
C SER A 457 -17.55 40.35 -7.15
#